data_AF-A0A1G9VBI8-F1
#
_entry.id   AF-A0A1G9VBI8-F1
#
_cell.length_a   1.000
_cell.length_b   1.000
_cell.length_c   1.000
_cell.angle_alpha   90.00
_cell.angle_beta   90.00
_cell.angle_gamma   90.00
#
_symmetry.space_group_name_H-M   'P 1'
#
loop_
_entity.id
_entity.type
_entity.pdbx_description
1 polymer ?
#
loop_
_entity_poly.entity_id
_entity_poly.type
_entity_poly.pdbx_seq_one_letter_code
_entity_poly.pdbx_strand_id
1 'polypeptide(L)'
;MPPLRRFAPSPRGGTTLVDWQSQIHGVRWHGLLRGPSNESRRGEVEPAPPALTGEATTRSGCARTRWECARAPWRGVTRAGRHQPSNRPTSRTARGFTLVELLVALSVMALLALVSWRGLDGMVRSQQLTRARADELLVLQTVLAQWNADLDALQAIEHTEPIAWDGQALRLTRRSTRTPEEGALVVAWALRGGQWLRWQSPTVRTRAEWTQAWQQAALWARTPGDAERRAETVLLPVADWRLFYYRGGAWANALSSGAATGLPRAIGAASDAAARLPEGVRLQLTLPAGGALAGSLTRDWVNPLLGGGKS
;
A
#
# COMPACT_ATOMS: atom_id res chain seq x y z
N MET A 1 -15.36 -32.70 49.77
CA MET A 1 -16.46 -31.81 50.19
C MET A 1 -15.89 -30.39 50.33
N PRO A 2 -16.66 -29.31 50.05
CA PRO A 2 -16.87 -28.58 48.77
C PRO A 2 -16.24 -27.14 48.82
N PRO A 3 -16.46 -26.17 47.89
CA PRO A 3 -17.48 -26.14 46.86
C PRO A 3 -17.11 -25.73 45.42
N LEU A 4 -17.97 -26.26 44.55
CA LEU A 4 -18.27 -25.91 43.17
C LEU A 4 -18.82 -24.48 43.08
N ARG A 5 -18.38 -23.69 42.09
CA ARG A 5 -19.10 -22.49 41.63
C ARG A 5 -19.50 -22.62 40.15
N ARG A 6 -20.82 -22.72 40.00
CA ARG A 6 -21.74 -22.39 38.90
C ARG A 6 -21.17 -21.99 37.53
N PHE A 7 -21.58 -22.78 36.54
CA PHE A 7 -21.87 -22.35 35.17
C PHE A 7 -23.07 -21.39 35.12
N ALA A 8 -22.99 -20.37 34.27
CA ALA A 8 -24.10 -19.60 33.70
C ALA A 8 -23.67 -19.05 32.30
N PRO A 9 -24.61 -18.70 31.40
CA PRO A 9 -24.56 -19.06 29.98
C PRO A 9 -23.98 -17.98 29.04
N SER A 10 -23.65 -18.40 27.81
CA SER A 10 -23.19 -17.57 26.67
C SER A 10 -24.10 -16.38 26.34
N PRO A 11 -23.51 -15.31 25.76
CA PRO A 11 -24.12 -14.58 24.66
C PRO A 11 -23.55 -15.05 23.31
N ARG A 12 -24.46 -15.30 22.37
CA ARG A 12 -24.20 -15.48 20.94
C ARG A 12 -23.83 -14.12 20.31
N GLY A 13 -22.93 -14.15 19.33
CA GLY A 13 -22.78 -13.08 18.33
C GLY A 13 -21.94 -11.89 18.80
N GLY A 14 -20.63 -11.98 18.63
CA GLY A 14 -19.73 -10.84 18.70
C GLY A 14 -18.78 -10.89 17.50
N THR A 15 -18.99 -9.98 16.56
CA THR A 15 -18.01 -9.64 15.52
C THR A 15 -16.72 -9.20 16.21
N THR A 16 -15.66 -10.00 16.10
CA THR A 16 -14.32 -9.55 16.46
C THR A 16 -13.87 -8.53 15.42
N LEU A 17 -13.86 -7.28 15.84
CA LEU A 17 -13.21 -6.20 15.12
C LEU A 17 -11.70 -6.48 15.21
N VAL A 18 -11.11 -7.02 14.15
CA VAL A 18 -9.66 -7.10 14.03
C VAL A 18 -9.20 -5.69 13.63
N ASP A 19 -8.76 -4.93 14.62
CA ASP A 19 -8.14 -3.63 14.41
C ASP A 19 -6.73 -3.85 13.86
N TRP A 20 -6.52 -3.54 12.57
CA TRP A 20 -5.22 -3.61 11.93
C TRP A 20 -4.59 -2.22 12.01
N GLN A 21 -3.81 -1.98 13.07
CA GLN A 21 -3.14 -0.71 13.30
C GLN A 21 -1.82 -0.66 12.51
N SER A 22 -1.92 -0.28 11.23
CA SER A 22 -0.78 0.09 10.39
C SER A 22 -0.50 1.60 10.58
N GLN A 23 0.56 1.92 11.31
CA GLN A 23 0.96 3.29 11.60
C GLN A 23 2.24 3.65 10.82
N ILE A 24 2.07 3.95 9.53
CA ILE A 24 3.08 4.63 8.71
C ILE A 24 2.37 5.77 7.96
N HIS A 25 2.85 7.01 8.19
CA HIS A 25 2.38 8.31 7.68
C HIS A 25 1.11 8.92 8.29
N GLY A 26 1.25 10.11 8.87
CA GLY A 26 0.18 10.96 9.41
C GLY A 26 -0.71 11.58 8.33
N VAL A 27 -1.44 10.75 7.59
CA VAL A 27 -2.53 11.16 6.70
C VAL A 27 -3.82 10.48 7.19
N ARG A 28 -4.76 11.28 7.69
CA ARG A 28 -6.06 10.82 8.17
C ARG A 28 -7.03 10.74 6.99
N TRP A 29 -7.26 9.55 6.44
CA TRP A 29 -8.34 9.33 5.48
C TRP A 29 -9.67 9.23 6.23
N HIS A 30 -10.50 10.28 6.16
CA HIS A 30 -11.92 10.17 6.49
C HIS A 30 -12.68 9.80 5.22
N GLY A 31 -12.87 8.50 5.00
CA GLY A 31 -13.75 7.96 3.97
C GLY A 31 -15.02 7.40 4.62
N LEU A 32 -16.08 8.20 4.69
CA LEU A 32 -17.37 7.79 5.23
C LEU A 32 -18.13 6.99 4.16
N LEU A 33 -18.19 5.67 4.29
CA LEU A 33 -19.12 4.84 3.52
C LEU A 33 -20.54 5.17 3.98
N ARG A 34 -21.29 5.94 3.18
CA ARG A 34 -22.71 6.19 3.38
C ARG A 34 -23.52 5.16 2.59
N GLY A 35 -24.03 4.14 3.29
CA GLY A 35 -25.18 3.36 2.84
C GLY A 35 -26.49 4.17 2.97
N PRO A 36 -27.55 3.83 2.22
CA PRO A 36 -28.72 4.71 2.05
C PRO A 36 -29.68 4.72 3.25
N SER A 37 -30.18 5.94 3.51
CA SER A 37 -31.44 6.40 4.10
C SER A 37 -32.01 5.75 5.37
N ASN A 38 -32.15 6.55 6.43
CA ASN A 38 -33.48 6.84 6.98
C ASN A 38 -33.53 8.26 7.59
N GLU A 39 -34.67 8.88 7.35
CA GLU A 39 -35.12 10.23 7.69
C GLU A 39 -35.26 10.44 9.21
N SER A 40 -34.84 11.61 9.73
CA SER A 40 -35.43 12.24 10.94
C SER A 40 -34.76 13.58 11.28
N ARG A 41 -35.44 14.67 10.93
CA ARG A 41 -35.54 16.01 11.57
C ARG A 41 -34.55 16.39 12.70
N ARG A 42 -33.95 17.59 12.58
CA ARG A 42 -34.23 18.84 13.36
C ARG A 42 -33.02 19.80 13.36
N GLY A 43 -33.29 21.11 13.21
CA GLY A 43 -32.51 22.28 13.68
C GLY A 43 -31.21 22.55 12.92
N GLU A 44 -31.12 23.50 11.99
CA GLU A 44 -31.11 24.97 12.18
C GLU A 44 -29.95 25.45 13.06
N VAL A 45 -29.02 26.20 12.44
CA VAL A 45 -28.50 27.52 12.85
C VAL A 45 -27.30 27.88 11.96
N GLU A 46 -27.45 28.98 11.23
CA GLU A 46 -26.47 29.70 10.41
C GLU A 46 -25.54 30.54 11.31
N PRO A 47 -24.31 30.87 10.84
CA PRO A 47 -23.96 32.29 10.92
C PRO A 47 -23.21 32.85 9.69
N ALA A 48 -23.50 34.15 9.48
CA ALA A 48 -23.03 35.05 8.43
C ALA A 48 -21.54 35.47 8.53
N PRO A 49 -20.93 35.99 7.44
CA PRO A 49 -19.53 36.42 7.38
C PRO A 49 -19.34 37.94 7.64
N PRO A 50 -18.16 38.41 8.08
CA PRO A 50 -17.85 39.84 8.13
C PRO A 50 -17.13 40.37 6.87
N ALA A 51 -17.76 41.40 6.32
CA ALA A 51 -17.31 42.70 5.82
C ALA A 51 -15.91 42.94 5.19
N LEU A 52 -16.01 43.68 4.08
CA LEU A 52 -15.03 44.29 3.17
C LEU A 52 -14.29 45.51 3.78
N THR A 53 -13.07 45.79 3.30
CA THR A 53 -12.54 47.15 3.05
C THR A 53 -11.49 47.13 1.93
N GLY A 54 -11.48 48.14 1.04
CA GLY A 54 -10.34 48.41 0.14
C GLY A 54 -10.65 48.96 -1.26
N GLU A 55 -11.08 50.23 -1.31
CA GLU A 55 -10.87 51.31 -2.29
C GLU A 55 -10.57 51.10 -3.80
N ALA A 56 -11.49 51.68 -4.60
CA ALA A 56 -11.37 52.52 -5.81
C ALA A 56 -10.13 52.51 -6.72
N THR A 57 -10.37 52.32 -8.04
CA THR A 57 -9.96 53.27 -9.11
C THR A 57 -10.73 53.00 -10.41
N THR A 58 -11.12 54.09 -11.05
CA THR A 58 -11.91 54.26 -12.28
C THR A 58 -11.22 53.73 -13.55
N ARG A 59 -11.98 53.12 -14.47
CA ARG A 59 -11.91 53.40 -15.92
C ARG A 59 -13.03 52.70 -16.70
N SER A 60 -13.67 53.52 -17.52
CA SER A 60 -14.60 53.21 -18.60
C SER A 60 -13.97 52.33 -19.68
N GLY A 61 -14.70 51.32 -20.16
CA GLY A 61 -14.29 50.49 -21.29
C GLY A 61 -15.39 49.52 -21.71
N CYS A 62 -15.97 49.77 -22.88
CA CYS A 62 -17.07 49.04 -23.50
C CYS A 62 -16.57 47.77 -24.22
N ALA A 63 -17.09 46.58 -23.89
CA ALA A 63 -17.20 45.40 -24.77
C ALA A 63 -18.02 44.30 -24.06
N ARG A 64 -19.19 43.92 -24.60
CA ARG A 64 -19.46 42.58 -25.21
C ARG A 64 -18.97 41.42 -24.33
N THR A 65 -19.78 40.58 -23.69
CA THR A 65 -20.90 39.71 -24.15
C THR A 65 -21.47 39.03 -22.88
N ARG A 66 -22.75 39.16 -22.49
CA ARG A 66 -23.90 38.27 -22.83
C ARG A 66 -23.46 36.78 -22.91
N TRP A 67 -23.84 35.82 -22.06
CA TRP A 67 -25.21 35.36 -21.76
C TRP A 67 -25.28 34.62 -20.41
N GLU A 68 -26.02 35.17 -19.45
CA GLU A 68 -26.78 34.38 -18.47
C GLU A 68 -28.15 34.08 -19.11
N CYS A 69 -28.52 32.81 -19.18
CA CYS A 69 -29.90 32.41 -19.44
C CYS A 69 -30.54 31.96 -18.14
N ALA A 70 -31.27 32.91 -17.56
CA ALA A 70 -32.19 32.75 -16.47
C ALA A 70 -33.32 31.78 -16.82
N ARG A 71 -33.81 31.12 -15.76
CA ARG A 71 -35.11 30.46 -15.70
C ARG A 71 -36.20 31.50 -15.99
N ALA A 72 -37.16 31.14 -16.82
CA ALA A 72 -38.45 31.82 -16.86
C ALA A 72 -39.60 30.81 -16.90
N PRO A 73 -40.75 31.13 -16.27
CA PRO A 73 -41.84 30.20 -16.01
C PRO A 73 -42.91 30.28 -17.10
N TRP A 74 -43.52 29.14 -17.42
CA TRP A 74 -44.59 29.04 -18.40
C TRP A 74 -45.92 29.47 -17.76
N ARG A 75 -46.37 30.70 -18.07
CA ARG A 75 -47.78 31.10 -17.95
C ARG A 75 -48.52 30.73 -19.23
N GLY A 76 -49.73 30.20 -19.05
CA GLY A 76 -50.62 29.77 -20.12
C GLY A 76 -51.15 30.91 -20.99
N VAL A 77 -51.42 30.55 -22.24
CA VAL A 77 -52.26 31.30 -23.18
C VAL A 77 -53.25 30.30 -23.77
N THR A 78 -54.53 30.55 -23.54
CA THR A 78 -55.65 29.94 -24.27
C THR A 78 -55.80 30.61 -25.63
N ARG A 79 -55.89 29.84 -26.73
CA ARG A 79 -56.65 30.25 -27.91
C ARG A 79 -57.11 29.05 -28.75
N ALA A 80 -58.34 29.20 -29.21
CA ALA A 80 -59.15 28.26 -29.97
C ALA A 80 -58.55 27.84 -31.33
N GLY A 81 -58.79 26.56 -31.64
CA GLY A 81 -59.44 26.11 -32.88
C GLY A 81 -58.66 26.24 -34.20
N ARG A 82 -58.21 25.09 -34.74
CA ARG A 82 -58.40 24.73 -36.15
C ARG A 82 -58.12 23.23 -36.37
N HIS A 83 -58.90 22.68 -37.28
CA HIS A 83 -59.04 21.28 -37.68
C HIS A 83 -57.73 20.51 -37.94
N GLN A 84 -57.68 19.27 -37.44
CA GLN A 84 -56.72 18.25 -37.88
C GLN A 84 -57.51 17.08 -38.50
N PRO A 85 -57.27 16.70 -39.77
CA PRO A 85 -57.93 15.56 -40.39
C PRO A 85 -57.46 14.26 -39.73
N SER A 86 -58.43 13.37 -39.47
CA SER A 86 -58.22 12.02 -38.96
C SER A 86 -57.36 11.22 -39.94
N ASN A 87 -56.10 10.96 -39.60
CA ASN A 87 -55.29 9.99 -40.31
C ASN A 87 -55.78 8.59 -39.87
N ARG A 88 -56.56 7.91 -40.72
CA ARG A 88 -57.00 6.54 -40.47
C ARG A 88 -55.75 5.65 -40.40
N PRO A 89 -55.59 4.79 -39.37
CA PRO A 89 -54.54 3.79 -39.42
C PRO A 89 -54.84 2.84 -40.58
N THR A 90 -53.98 2.81 -41.59
CA THR A 90 -53.96 1.72 -42.56
C THR A 90 -53.66 0.45 -41.79
N SER A 91 -54.63 -0.47 -41.76
CA SER A 91 -54.46 -1.80 -41.21
C SER A 91 -53.33 -2.49 -41.97
N ARG A 92 -52.14 -2.50 -41.36
CA ARG A 92 -51.06 -3.40 -41.78
C ARG A 92 -51.62 -4.80 -41.68
N THR A 93 -51.75 -5.47 -42.83
CA THR A 93 -52.04 -6.89 -42.92
C THR A 93 -51.09 -7.63 -41.98
N ALA A 94 -51.64 -8.20 -40.90
CA ALA A 94 -50.92 -9.09 -40.03
C ALA A 94 -50.54 -10.34 -40.85
N ARG A 95 -49.28 -10.41 -41.28
CA ARG A 95 -48.73 -11.64 -41.85
C ARG A 95 -48.62 -12.65 -40.71
N GLY A 96 -49.21 -13.82 -40.90
CA GLY A 96 -49.15 -14.92 -39.93
C GLY A 96 -47.71 -15.36 -39.69
N PHE A 97 -47.36 -15.53 -38.42
CA PHE A 97 -46.04 -15.94 -37.95
C PHE A 97 -45.78 -17.38 -38.42
N THR A 98 -44.77 -17.61 -39.26
CA THR A 98 -44.42 -18.98 -39.67
C THR A 98 -43.57 -19.65 -38.58
N LEU A 99 -43.70 -20.98 -38.42
CA LEU A 99 -42.88 -21.76 -37.48
C LEU A 99 -41.37 -21.54 -37.71
N VAL A 100 -40.97 -21.41 -38.98
CA VAL A 100 -39.58 -21.18 -39.38
C VAL A 100 -39.05 -19.84 -38.85
N GLU A 101 -39.87 -18.79 -38.86
CA GLU A 101 -39.49 -17.46 -38.37
C GLU A 101 -39.26 -17.44 -36.85
N LEU A 102 -40.07 -18.19 -36.08
CA LEU A 102 -39.85 -18.38 -34.64
C LEU A 102 -38.57 -19.16 -34.36
N LEU A 103 -38.32 -20.23 -35.11
CA LEU A 103 -37.13 -21.06 -34.93
C LEU A 103 -35.85 -20.27 -35.22
N VAL A 104 -35.83 -19.50 -36.30
CA VAL A 104 -34.69 -18.63 -36.63
C VAL A 104 -34.52 -17.54 -35.57
N ALA A 105 -35.59 -16.84 -35.17
CA ALA A 105 -35.50 -15.82 -34.13
C ALA A 105 -34.97 -16.37 -32.79
N LEU A 106 -35.48 -17.54 -32.37
CA LEU A 106 -35.02 -18.21 -31.15
C LEU A 106 -33.53 -18.61 -31.26
N SER A 107 -33.11 -19.14 -32.41
CA SER A 107 -31.71 -19.52 -32.63
C SER A 107 -30.76 -18.32 -32.56
N VAL A 108 -31.13 -17.18 -33.17
CA VAL A 108 -30.32 -15.95 -33.13
C VAL A 108 -30.26 -15.39 -31.72
N MET A 109 -31.39 -15.31 -31.02
CA MET A 109 -31.42 -14.87 -29.62
C MET A 109 -30.58 -15.78 -28.71
N ALA A 110 -30.65 -17.10 -28.91
CA ALA A 110 -29.85 -18.06 -28.16
C ALA A 110 -28.35 -17.86 -28.40
N LEU A 111 -27.93 -17.63 -29.64
CA LEU A 111 -26.52 -17.34 -29.98
C LEU A 111 -26.05 -16.02 -29.36
N LEU A 112 -26.85 -14.96 -29.45
CA LEU A 112 -26.53 -13.66 -28.85
C LEU A 112 -26.42 -13.76 -27.33
N ALA A 113 -27.32 -14.50 -26.68
CA ALA A 113 -27.25 -14.75 -25.24
C ALA A 113 -25.96 -15.49 -24.86
N LEU A 114 -25.56 -16.51 -25.63
CA LEU A 114 -24.34 -17.26 -25.38
C LEU A 114 -23.08 -16.41 -25.56
N VAL A 115 -23.01 -15.61 -26.63
CA VAL A 115 -21.89 -14.69 -26.88
C VAL A 115 -21.81 -13.61 -25.79
N SER A 116 -22.95 -13.05 -25.38
CA SER A 116 -23.02 -12.05 -24.30
C SER A 116 -22.49 -12.60 -22.98
N TRP A 117 -22.89 -13.81 -22.60
CA TRP A 117 -22.42 -14.47 -21.38
C TRP A 117 -20.90 -14.71 -21.39
N ARG A 118 -20.35 -15.18 -22.52
CA ARG A 118 -18.90 -15.38 -22.66
C ARG A 118 -18.12 -14.06 -22.68
N GLY A 119 -18.71 -12.98 -23.20
CA GLY A 119 -18.12 -11.63 -23.17
C GLY A 119 -18.00 -11.08 -21.74
N LEU A 120 -19.05 -11.26 -20.93
CA LEU A 120 -19.03 -10.89 -19.52
C LEU A 120 -18.03 -11.72 -18.71
N ASP A 121 -17.99 -13.05 -18.91
CA ASP A 121 -17.03 -13.94 -18.25
C ASP A 121 -15.56 -13.57 -18.59
N GLY A 122 -15.31 -13.22 -19.85
CA GLY A 122 -13.99 -12.76 -20.30
C GLY A 122 -13.55 -11.48 -19.60
N MET A 123 -14.46 -10.51 -19.46
CA MET A 123 -14.19 -9.25 -18.77
C MET A 123 -13.94 -9.45 -17.27
N VAL A 124 -14.77 -10.26 -16.60
CA VAL A 124 -14.62 -10.57 -15.17
C VAL A 124 -13.26 -11.21 -14.91
N ARG A 125 -12.84 -12.17 -15.73
CA ARG A 125 -11.52 -12.80 -15.62
C ARG A 125 -10.38 -11.81 -15.83
N SER A 126 -10.49 -10.94 -16.84
CA SER A 126 -9.48 -9.91 -17.08
C SER A 126 -9.37 -8.94 -15.90
N GLN A 127 -10.50 -8.55 -15.30
CA GLN A 127 -10.49 -7.68 -14.12
C GLN A 127 -9.86 -8.37 -12.91
N GLN A 128 -10.13 -9.66 -12.70
CA GLN A 128 -9.52 -10.44 -11.62
C GLN A 128 -8.00 -10.52 -11.77
N LEU A 129 -7.50 -10.78 -12.98
CA LEU A 129 -6.05 -10.80 -13.25
C LEU A 129 -5.39 -9.44 -13.02
N THR A 130 -6.03 -8.36 -13.47
CA THR A 130 -5.51 -6.99 -13.24
C THR A 130 -5.50 -6.62 -11.76
N ARG A 131 -6.54 -7.01 -11.00
CA ARG A 131 -6.59 -6.78 -9.54
C ARG A 131 -5.49 -7.55 -8.81
N ALA A 132 -5.33 -8.84 -9.11
CA ALA A 132 -4.26 -9.66 -8.51
C ALA A 132 -2.86 -9.07 -8.76
N ARG A 133 -2.59 -8.59 -9.98
CA ARG A 133 -1.34 -7.87 -10.29
C ARG A 133 -1.16 -6.59 -9.49
N ALA A 134 -2.23 -5.80 -9.34
CA ALA A 134 -2.18 -4.56 -8.56
C ALA A 134 -1.89 -4.85 -7.08
N ASP A 135 -2.55 -5.85 -6.50
CA ASP A 135 -2.36 -6.25 -5.10
C ASP A 135 -0.92 -6.73 -4.83
N GLU A 136 -0.36 -7.58 -5.71
CA GLU A 136 1.05 -8.00 -5.59
C GLU A 136 2.04 -6.84 -5.71
N LEU A 137 1.78 -5.87 -6.60
CA LEU A 137 2.59 -4.67 -6.72
C LEU A 137 2.55 -3.81 -5.46
N LEU A 138 1.37 -3.65 -4.86
CA LEU A 138 1.22 -2.92 -3.60
C LEU A 138 2.01 -3.58 -2.47
N VAL A 139 1.90 -4.90 -2.34
CA VAL A 139 2.69 -5.67 -1.36
C VAL A 139 4.19 -5.47 -1.60
N LEU A 140 4.66 -5.61 -2.85
CA LEU A 140 6.07 -5.40 -3.19
C LEU A 140 6.52 -3.98 -2.83
N GLN A 141 5.73 -2.96 -3.14
CA GLN A 141 6.07 -1.58 -2.80
C GLN A 141 6.13 -1.35 -1.29
N THR A 142 5.18 -1.89 -0.52
CA THR A 142 5.19 -1.81 0.95
C THR A 142 6.43 -2.49 1.53
N VAL A 143 6.78 -3.67 1.02
CA VAL A 143 7.94 -4.41 1.51
C VAL A 143 9.25 -3.71 1.17
N LEU A 144 9.38 -3.15 -0.03
CA LEU A 144 10.56 -2.34 -0.41
C LEU A 144 10.63 -1.02 0.35
N ALA A 145 9.48 -0.42 0.70
CA ALA A 145 9.43 0.74 1.58
C ALA A 145 9.90 0.38 3.00
N GLN A 146 9.47 -0.76 3.54
CA GLN A 146 9.93 -1.28 4.83
C GLN A 146 11.43 -1.56 4.82
N TRP A 147 11.96 -2.13 3.73
CA TRP A 147 13.39 -2.32 3.53
C TRP A 147 14.17 -1.00 3.60
N ASN A 148 13.75 0.01 2.83
CA ASN A 148 14.39 1.33 2.87
C ASN A 148 14.28 1.95 4.27
N ALA A 149 13.13 1.86 4.93
CA ALA A 149 12.93 2.42 6.26
C ALA A 149 13.85 1.79 7.32
N ASP A 150 14.15 0.49 7.23
CA ASP A 150 15.12 -0.15 8.11
C ASP A 150 16.55 0.31 7.85
N LEU A 151 16.92 0.59 6.59
CA LEU A 151 18.23 1.15 6.22
C LEU A 151 18.36 2.64 6.53
N ASP A 152 17.32 3.45 6.33
CA ASP A 152 17.30 4.88 6.65
C ASP A 152 17.42 5.12 8.17
N ALA A 153 16.92 4.17 8.96
CA ALA A 153 17.00 4.18 10.41
C ALA A 153 18.30 3.56 10.95
N LEU A 154 19.24 3.17 10.09
CA LEU A 154 20.47 2.48 10.49
C LEU A 154 21.31 3.36 11.42
N GLN A 155 21.78 2.76 12.51
CA GLN A 155 22.46 3.49 13.57
C GLN A 155 23.78 2.79 13.92
N ALA A 156 24.86 3.57 13.92
CA ALA A 156 26.14 3.15 14.46
C ALA A 156 26.14 3.31 15.98
N ILE A 157 26.33 2.20 16.71
CA ILE A 157 26.55 2.23 18.17
C ILE A 157 27.98 1.76 18.42
N GLU A 158 28.70 2.47 19.30
CA GLU A 158 30.08 2.12 19.63
C GLU A 158 30.22 0.67 20.10
N HIS A 159 31.30 0.03 19.68
CA HIS A 159 31.61 -1.38 20.00
C HIS A 159 30.53 -2.41 19.58
N THR A 160 29.64 -2.06 18.65
CA THR A 160 28.68 -2.98 18.00
C THR A 160 28.95 -3.08 16.50
N GLU A 161 28.24 -3.99 15.83
CA GLU A 161 28.22 -4.07 14.37
C GLU A 161 26.92 -3.42 13.86
N PRO A 162 27.00 -2.34 13.06
CA PRO A 162 25.81 -1.63 12.58
C PRO A 162 25.04 -2.43 11.54
N ILE A 163 25.74 -3.19 10.70
CA ILE A 163 25.15 -4.02 9.64
C ILE A 163 26.07 -5.21 9.34
N ALA A 164 25.51 -6.41 9.28
CA ALA A 164 26.25 -7.62 8.92
C ALA A 164 25.43 -8.49 8.00
N TRP A 165 26.08 -8.96 6.93
CA TRP A 165 25.55 -9.96 6.01
C TRP A 165 26.40 -11.22 6.10
N ASP A 166 25.79 -12.36 6.40
CA ASP A 166 26.47 -13.65 6.52
C ASP A 166 26.14 -14.63 5.38
N GLY A 167 25.46 -14.15 4.34
CA GLY A 167 25.04 -14.96 3.19
C GLY A 167 23.65 -15.58 3.34
N GLN A 168 23.12 -15.64 4.56
CA GLN A 168 21.78 -16.15 4.84
C GLN A 168 20.87 -15.08 5.45
N ALA A 169 21.43 -14.25 6.31
CA ALA A 169 20.74 -13.23 7.07
C ALA A 169 21.45 -11.89 6.96
N LEU A 170 20.68 -10.83 6.69
CA LEU A 170 21.12 -9.46 6.90
C LEU A 170 20.65 -9.05 8.27
N ARG A 171 21.59 -8.69 9.15
CA ARG A 171 21.33 -8.12 10.46
C ARG A 171 21.73 -6.67 10.46
N LEU A 172 20.89 -5.81 11.03
CA LEU A 172 21.16 -4.39 11.14
C LEU A 172 20.70 -3.85 12.49
N THR A 173 21.43 -2.84 12.97
CA THR A 173 21.07 -2.09 14.16
C THR A 173 20.43 -0.78 13.70
N ARG A 174 19.20 -0.53 14.14
CA ARG A 174 18.46 0.68 13.78
C ARG A 174 17.94 1.41 15.00
N ARG A 175 17.70 2.71 14.84
CA ARG A 175 16.97 3.51 15.84
C ARG A 175 15.51 3.08 15.91
N SER A 176 14.98 2.97 17.12
CA SER A 176 13.53 2.88 17.33
C SER A 176 12.87 4.21 16.92
N THR A 177 11.74 4.11 16.23
CA THR A 177 10.90 5.25 15.86
C THR A 177 9.60 5.26 16.67
N ARG A 178 9.42 4.32 17.60
CA ARG A 178 8.20 4.16 18.40
C ARG A 178 8.37 4.89 19.73
N THR A 179 7.64 5.97 19.93
CA THR A 179 7.54 6.65 21.23
C THR A 179 6.58 5.86 22.15
N PRO A 180 6.91 5.61 23.43
CA PRO A 180 8.03 6.12 24.22
C PRO A 180 9.26 5.19 24.26
N GLU A 181 9.32 4.15 23.42
CA GLU A 181 10.43 3.20 23.38
C GLU A 181 11.67 3.80 22.70
N GLU A 182 12.32 4.73 23.40
CA GLU A 182 13.67 5.18 23.07
C GLU A 182 14.68 4.05 23.32
N GLY A 183 15.41 3.72 22.26
CA GLY A 183 16.43 2.67 22.24
C GLY A 183 16.73 2.22 20.81
N ALA A 184 17.63 1.25 20.70
CA ALA A 184 17.96 0.62 19.44
C ALA A 184 17.12 -0.65 19.23
N LEU A 185 17.00 -1.10 17.98
CA LEU A 185 16.39 -2.36 17.59
C LEU A 185 17.37 -3.12 16.73
N VAL A 186 17.43 -4.44 16.93
CA VAL A 186 18.08 -5.34 15.98
C VAL A 186 17.00 -5.85 15.02
N VAL A 187 17.18 -5.59 13.74
CA VAL A 187 16.32 -6.12 12.68
C VAL A 187 17.12 -7.11 11.87
N ALA A 188 16.46 -8.18 11.45
CA ALA A 188 17.04 -9.12 10.51
C ALA A 188 16.11 -9.41 9.34
N TRP A 189 16.72 -9.66 8.20
CA TRP A 189 16.07 -10.11 6.98
C TRP A 189 16.66 -11.47 6.62
N ALA A 190 15.82 -12.40 6.17
CA ALA A 190 16.23 -13.75 5.78
C ALA A 190 15.41 -14.25 4.60
N LEU A 191 16.01 -15.08 3.76
CA LEU A 191 15.30 -15.87 2.75
C LEU A 191 15.21 -17.32 3.25
N ARG A 192 13.99 -17.80 3.54
CA ARG A 192 13.78 -19.16 4.06
C ARG A 192 12.55 -19.79 3.43
N GLY A 193 12.71 -20.99 2.86
CA GLY A 193 11.61 -21.70 2.19
C GLY A 193 10.98 -20.92 1.04
N GLY A 194 11.77 -20.12 0.30
CA GLY A 194 11.28 -19.27 -0.78
C GLY A 194 10.45 -18.06 -0.33
N GLN A 195 10.44 -17.75 0.97
CA GLN A 195 9.79 -16.57 1.52
C GLN A 195 10.84 -15.59 2.03
N TRP A 196 10.70 -14.33 1.65
CA TRP A 196 11.47 -13.26 2.26
C TRP A 196 10.79 -12.85 3.56
N LEU A 197 11.58 -12.83 4.62
CA LEU A 197 11.11 -12.69 5.99
C LEU A 197 11.84 -11.53 6.66
N ARG A 198 11.15 -10.90 7.60
CA ARG A 198 11.72 -9.90 8.50
C ARG A 198 11.51 -10.31 9.95
N TRP A 199 12.50 -10.07 10.78
CA TRP A 199 12.45 -10.25 12.22
C TRP A 199 12.92 -8.99 12.93
N GLN A 200 12.39 -8.73 14.11
CA GLN A 200 12.81 -7.61 14.93
C GLN A 200 12.88 -7.99 16.41
N SER A 201 13.92 -7.50 17.09
CA SER A 201 14.03 -7.65 18.53
C SER A 201 13.09 -6.69 19.28
N PRO A 202 12.86 -6.92 20.58
CA PRO A 202 12.47 -5.84 21.50
C PRO A 202 13.49 -4.70 21.51
N THR A 203 13.10 -3.55 22.05
CA THR A 203 13.98 -2.39 22.20
C THR A 203 15.15 -2.73 23.13
N VAL A 204 16.38 -2.55 22.63
CA VAL A 204 17.63 -2.78 23.35
C VAL A 204 18.25 -1.45 23.81
N ARG A 205 18.75 -1.44 25.04
CA ARG A 205 19.35 -0.26 25.69
C ARG A 205 20.77 -0.53 26.17
N THR A 206 21.07 -1.79 26.49
CA THR A 206 22.41 -2.19 26.93
C THR A 206 23.15 -2.99 25.85
N ARG A 207 24.48 -3.03 25.94
CA ARG A 207 25.31 -3.86 25.05
C ARG A 207 25.03 -5.36 25.21
N ALA A 208 24.70 -5.80 26.43
CA ALA A 208 24.35 -7.20 26.69
C ALA A 208 23.04 -7.58 25.97
N GLU A 209 22.01 -6.76 26.08
CA GLU A 209 20.73 -6.93 25.37
C GLU A 209 20.94 -6.92 23.85
N TRP A 210 21.74 -5.99 23.33
CA TRP A 210 22.08 -5.96 21.91
C TRP A 210 22.76 -7.25 21.45
N THR A 211 23.74 -7.76 22.21
CA THR A 211 24.47 -8.98 21.86
C THR A 211 23.53 -10.19 21.83
N GLN A 212 22.63 -10.29 22.80
CA GLN A 212 21.61 -11.33 22.85
C GLN A 212 20.65 -11.23 21.66
N ALA A 213 20.12 -10.04 21.36
CA ALA A 213 19.23 -9.80 20.23
C ALA A 213 19.92 -10.12 18.89
N TRP A 214 21.20 -9.77 18.75
CA TRP A 214 22.01 -10.06 17.56
C TRP A 214 22.22 -11.56 17.33
N GLN A 215 22.39 -12.33 18.40
CA GLN A 215 22.49 -13.80 18.35
C GLN A 215 21.14 -14.44 18.05
N GLN A 216 20.05 -13.97 18.67
CA GLN A 216 18.69 -14.43 18.38
C GLN A 216 18.33 -14.22 16.91
N ALA A 217 18.66 -13.06 16.34
CA ALA A 217 18.46 -12.78 14.93
C ALA A 217 19.18 -13.79 14.00
N ALA A 218 20.40 -14.18 14.36
CA ALA A 218 21.17 -15.17 13.60
C ALA A 218 20.61 -16.60 13.76
N LEU A 219 20.12 -16.95 14.95
CA LEU A 219 19.44 -18.23 15.19
C LEU A 219 18.12 -18.29 14.41
N TRP A 220 17.33 -17.23 14.48
CA TRP A 220 16.04 -17.10 13.79
C TRP A 220 16.15 -17.37 12.30
N ALA A 221 17.16 -16.81 11.63
CA ALA A 221 17.33 -16.98 10.19
C ALA A 221 17.53 -18.45 9.78
N ARG A 222 18.19 -19.24 10.63
CA ARG A 222 18.52 -20.64 10.37
C ARG A 222 17.46 -21.61 10.88
N THR A 223 17.16 -21.54 12.18
CA THR A 223 16.32 -22.49 12.92
C THR A 223 15.55 -21.76 14.01
N PRO A 224 14.43 -21.10 13.67
CA PRO A 224 13.68 -20.31 14.63
C PRO A 224 12.86 -21.18 15.59
N GLY A 225 12.91 -20.87 16.87
CA GLY A 225 11.98 -21.39 17.88
C GLY A 225 10.68 -20.57 17.93
N ASP A 226 9.78 -20.92 18.85
CA ASP A 226 8.48 -20.27 18.98
C ASP A 226 8.58 -18.81 19.44
N ALA A 227 9.62 -18.46 20.18
CA ALA A 227 9.87 -17.08 20.61
C ALA A 227 10.28 -16.21 19.42
N GLU A 228 11.21 -16.68 18.60
CA GLU A 228 11.68 -15.93 17.43
C GLU A 228 10.59 -15.82 16.36
N ARG A 229 9.79 -16.88 16.15
CA ARG A 229 8.65 -16.87 15.21
C ARG A 229 7.59 -15.83 15.58
N ARG A 230 7.39 -15.51 16.86
CA ARG A 230 6.44 -14.49 17.29
C ARG A 230 6.84 -13.07 16.85
N ALA A 231 8.12 -12.85 16.59
CA ALA A 231 8.64 -11.57 16.11
C ALA A 231 8.96 -11.59 14.59
N GLU A 232 8.60 -12.68 13.91
CA GLU A 232 8.74 -12.84 12.47
C GLU A 232 7.55 -12.20 11.73
N THR A 233 7.83 -11.63 10.57
CA THR A 233 6.86 -11.14 9.61
C THR A 233 7.19 -11.74 8.26
N VAL A 234 6.24 -12.50 7.70
CA VAL A 234 6.33 -13.03 6.34
C VAL A 234 5.96 -11.93 5.34
N LEU A 235 6.78 -11.71 4.33
CA LEU A 235 6.63 -10.56 3.44
C LEU A 235 6.11 -10.96 2.06
N LEU A 236 6.97 -11.58 1.24
CA LEU A 236 6.64 -11.96 -0.13
C LEU A 236 7.53 -13.12 -0.61
N PRO A 237 7.07 -13.89 -1.60
CA PRO A 237 7.84 -15.00 -2.14
C PRO A 237 9.01 -14.50 -2.99
N VAL A 238 10.21 -15.01 -2.70
CA VAL A 238 11.47 -14.66 -3.38
C VAL A 238 12.21 -15.95 -3.73
N ALA A 239 12.71 -16.03 -4.95
CA ALA A 239 13.52 -17.14 -5.44
C ALA A 239 15.01 -16.98 -5.11
N ASP A 240 15.55 -15.76 -5.21
CA ASP A 240 16.95 -15.47 -4.93
C ASP A 240 17.11 -14.08 -4.30
N TRP A 241 18.08 -13.94 -3.39
CA TRP A 241 18.36 -12.69 -2.68
C TRP A 241 19.86 -12.46 -2.56
N ARG A 242 20.33 -11.31 -3.07
CA ARG A 242 21.75 -10.93 -3.07
C ARG A 242 21.93 -9.49 -2.61
N LEU A 243 23.03 -9.25 -1.92
CA LEU A 243 23.42 -7.94 -1.40
C LEU A 243 24.81 -7.54 -1.83
N PHE A 244 24.95 -6.25 -2.13
CA PHE A 244 26.22 -5.61 -2.45
C PHE A 244 26.37 -4.34 -1.62
N TYR A 245 27.58 -4.06 -1.19
CA TYR A 245 27.93 -2.82 -0.50
C TYR A 245 28.77 -1.93 -1.39
N TYR A 246 28.46 -0.64 -1.39
CA TYR A 246 29.30 0.39 -1.96
C TYR A 246 30.22 0.93 -0.87
N ARG A 247 31.53 0.79 -1.06
CA ARG A 247 32.56 1.28 -0.14
C ARG A 247 33.78 1.71 -0.94
N GLY A 248 34.37 2.87 -0.61
CA GLY A 248 35.63 3.30 -1.23
C GLY A 248 35.56 3.43 -2.75
N GLY A 249 34.38 3.80 -3.28
CA GLY A 249 34.20 4.03 -4.72
C GLY A 249 33.82 2.80 -5.56
N ALA A 250 33.62 1.62 -4.96
CA ALA A 250 33.31 0.41 -5.71
C ALA A 250 32.17 -0.40 -5.08
N TRP A 251 31.39 -1.08 -5.94
CA TRP A 251 30.42 -2.09 -5.53
C TRP A 251 31.14 -3.42 -5.34
N ALA A 252 31.00 -4.01 -4.16
CA ALA A 252 31.49 -5.35 -3.85
C ALA A 252 30.37 -6.22 -3.29
N ASN A 253 30.48 -7.54 -3.46
CA ASN A 253 29.57 -8.46 -2.79
C ASN A 253 29.65 -8.27 -1.27
N ALA A 254 28.50 -8.21 -0.59
CA ALA A 254 28.44 -7.91 0.83
C ALA A 254 29.26 -8.89 1.70
N LEU A 255 29.37 -10.17 1.30
CA LEU A 255 30.19 -11.19 1.98
C LEU A 255 31.69 -10.89 1.88
N SER A 256 32.14 -10.38 0.74
CA SER A 256 33.57 -10.09 0.49
C SER A 256 34.01 -8.78 1.15
N SER A 257 33.10 -7.83 1.33
CA SER A 257 33.38 -6.50 1.92
C SER A 257 33.46 -6.47 3.46
N GLY A 258 33.18 -7.60 4.14
CA GLY A 258 33.31 -7.72 5.60
C GLY A 258 34.76 -7.67 6.11
N ALA A 259 35.75 -7.74 5.21
CA ALA A 259 37.18 -7.75 5.52
C ALA A 259 37.85 -6.36 5.38
N ALA A 260 37.16 -5.27 5.72
CA ALA A 260 37.80 -3.96 5.83
C ALA A 260 38.60 -3.87 7.15
N THR A 261 39.69 -4.64 7.22
CA THR A 261 40.65 -4.63 8.32
C THR A 261 41.68 -3.53 8.08
N GLY A 262 41.67 -2.50 8.93
CA GLY A 262 42.87 -1.73 9.29
C GLY A 262 43.46 -0.79 8.24
N LEU A 263 42.71 0.20 7.75
CA LEU A 263 43.37 1.41 7.19
C LEU A 263 43.83 2.33 8.34
N PRO A 264 44.99 3.00 8.23
CA PRO A 264 45.48 3.93 9.26
C PRO A 264 44.48 5.07 9.50
N ARG A 265 44.13 5.27 10.76
CA ARG A 265 43.17 6.29 11.22
C ARG A 265 43.74 7.70 11.00
N ALA A 266 43.03 8.53 10.23
CA ALA A 266 43.27 9.97 10.24
C ALA A 266 42.76 10.59 11.56
N ILE A 267 43.52 11.51 12.14
CA ILE A 267 43.12 12.23 13.36
C ILE A 267 41.85 13.03 13.05
N GLY A 268 40.75 12.78 13.78
CA GLY A 268 39.42 13.33 13.50
C GLY A 268 38.47 12.40 12.72
N ALA A 269 38.87 11.18 12.41
CA ALA A 269 38.01 10.20 11.74
C ALA A 269 36.82 9.76 12.61
N ALA A 270 35.70 9.48 11.93
CA ALA A 270 34.47 8.97 12.54
C ALA A 270 34.74 7.69 13.38
N SER A 271 33.85 7.41 14.33
CA SER A 271 33.93 6.21 15.19
C SER A 271 34.14 4.93 14.38
N ASP A 272 34.77 3.90 14.97
CA ASP A 272 34.94 2.60 14.31
C ASP A 272 33.60 1.98 13.89
N ALA A 273 32.54 2.26 14.64
CA ALA A 273 31.20 1.87 14.26
C ALA A 273 30.71 2.62 13.01
N ALA A 274 30.90 3.95 12.94
CA ALA A 274 30.50 4.76 11.80
C ALA A 274 31.28 4.40 10.52
N ALA A 275 32.58 4.14 10.64
CA ALA A 275 33.44 3.72 9.52
C ALA A 275 33.04 2.35 8.93
N ARG A 276 32.34 1.51 9.71
CA ARG A 276 31.83 0.21 9.26
C ARG A 276 30.49 0.29 8.52
N LEU A 277 29.83 1.46 8.47
CA LEU A 277 28.64 1.63 7.64
C LEU A 277 29.02 1.64 6.16
N PRO A 278 28.31 0.89 5.30
CA PRO A 278 28.44 1.06 3.87
C PRO A 278 27.94 2.44 3.42
N GLU A 279 28.54 2.99 2.37
CA GLU A 279 28.09 4.22 1.71
C GLU A 279 26.81 3.98 0.90
N GLY A 280 26.60 2.75 0.43
CA GLY A 280 25.39 2.33 -0.25
C GLY A 280 25.16 0.82 -0.15
N VAL A 281 23.90 0.42 -0.28
CA VAL A 281 23.47 -0.98 -0.26
C VAL A 281 22.64 -1.24 -1.51
N ARG A 282 23.03 -2.24 -2.29
CA ARG A 282 22.25 -2.72 -3.43
C ARG A 282 21.59 -4.03 -3.07
N LEU A 283 20.28 -4.03 -3.16
CA LEU A 283 19.40 -5.19 -3.03
C LEU A 283 19.11 -5.74 -4.43
N GLN A 284 19.38 -7.02 -4.64
CA GLN A 284 18.91 -7.76 -5.81
C GLN A 284 18.01 -8.90 -5.35
N LEU A 285 16.78 -8.92 -5.89
CA LEU A 285 15.79 -9.95 -5.64
C LEU A 285 15.40 -10.60 -6.97
N THR A 286 15.24 -11.93 -6.96
CA THR A 286 14.59 -12.65 -8.05
C THR A 286 13.23 -13.12 -7.56
N LEU A 287 12.16 -12.69 -8.22
CA LEU A 287 10.79 -13.09 -7.93
C LEU A 287 10.49 -14.41 -8.67
N PRO A 288 9.82 -15.39 -8.02
CA PRO A 288 9.54 -16.68 -8.62
C PRO A 288 8.61 -16.58 -9.83
N ALA A 289 8.73 -17.51 -10.76
CA ALA A 289 7.80 -17.64 -11.86
C ALA A 289 6.42 -18.13 -11.38
N GLY A 290 5.35 -17.73 -12.08
CA GLY A 290 3.98 -18.18 -11.80
C GLY A 290 3.17 -17.25 -10.89
N GLY A 291 3.79 -16.24 -10.29
CA GLY A 291 3.09 -15.11 -9.64
C GLY A 291 2.59 -14.08 -10.66
N ALA A 292 1.82 -13.10 -10.18
CA ALA A 292 1.43 -11.96 -11.01
C ALA A 292 2.64 -11.07 -11.35
N LEU A 293 3.68 -11.11 -10.50
CA LEU A 293 5.02 -10.55 -10.72
C LEU A 293 6.09 -11.65 -10.84
N ALA A 294 7.05 -11.46 -11.75
CA ALA A 294 8.18 -12.37 -11.95
C ALA A 294 9.42 -11.63 -12.49
N GLY A 295 10.60 -12.22 -12.28
CA GLY A 295 11.87 -11.69 -12.81
C GLY A 295 12.75 -11.04 -11.74
N SER A 296 13.81 -10.36 -12.19
CA SER A 296 14.80 -9.74 -11.30
C SER A 296 14.47 -8.27 -11.01
N LEU A 297 14.59 -7.87 -9.75
CA LEU A 297 14.46 -6.50 -9.27
C LEU A 297 15.79 -6.07 -8.64
N THR A 298 16.27 -4.87 -8.98
CA THR A 298 17.41 -4.23 -8.31
C THR A 298 16.96 -2.94 -7.64
N ARG A 299 17.35 -2.74 -6.38
CA ARG A 299 17.09 -1.52 -5.62
C ARG A 299 18.36 -1.05 -4.93
N ASP A 300 18.74 0.19 -5.21
CA ASP A 300 19.90 0.83 -4.59
C ASP A 300 19.44 1.78 -3.49
N TRP A 301 20.16 1.75 -2.38
CA TRP A 301 20.04 2.65 -1.25
C TRP A 301 21.38 3.35 -1.02
N VAL A 302 21.32 4.64 -0.69
CA VAL A 302 22.49 5.48 -0.40
C VAL A 302 22.39 5.95 1.03
N ASN A 303 23.50 5.88 1.77
CA ASN A 303 23.54 6.27 3.16
C ASN A 303 23.33 7.79 3.31
N PRO A 304 22.22 8.25 3.93
CA PRO A 304 21.92 9.67 4.04
C PRO A 304 22.93 10.41 4.93
N LEU A 305 23.60 9.71 5.85
CA LEU A 305 24.58 10.30 6.77
C LEU A 305 25.91 10.64 6.08
N LEU A 306 26.21 10.02 4.93
CA LEU A 306 27.47 10.21 4.20
C LEU A 306 27.32 11.10 2.95
N GLY A 307 26.09 11.37 2.50
CA GLY A 307 25.80 12.14 1.29
C GLY A 307 25.92 13.66 1.43
N GLY A 308 25.92 14.21 2.64
CA GLY A 308 25.82 15.67 2.88
C GLY A 308 27.09 16.50 2.68
N GLY A 309 28.23 15.88 2.32
CA GLY A 309 29.56 16.54 2.35
C GLY A 309 30.20 16.85 1.01
N LYS A 310 29.50 16.68 -0.12
CA LYS A 310 30.00 17.01 -1.46
C LYS A 310 29.15 18.13 -2.07
N SER A 311 29.47 19.38 -1.70
CA SER A 311 28.94 20.60 -2.32
C SER A 311 30.10 21.53 -2.62
#